data_AF-A0A354NZL8-F1
#
_entry.id   AF-A0A354NZL8-F1
#
_cell.length_a   1.000
_cell.length_b   1.000
_cell.length_c   1.000
_cell.angle_alpha   90.00
_cell.angle_beta   90.00
_cell.angle_gamma   90.00
#
_symmetry.space_group_name_H-M   'P 1'
#
loop_
_entity.id
_entity.type
_entity.pdbx_description
1 polymer ?
#
loop_
_entity_poly.entity_id
_entity_poly.type
_entity_poly.pdbx_seq_one_letter_code
_entity_poly.pdbx_strand_id
1 'polypeptide(L)' 'MVDSNKTVLVVTPHPDDAEGGAGGTIVKWANEGNKIVLLVCTNGD' A
#
# COMPACT_ATOMS: atom_id res chain seq x y z
N MET A 1 -13.90 -2.51 22.51
CA MET A 1 -13.68 -3.18 21.20
C MET A 1 -12.30 -2.75 20.77
N VAL A 2 -11.37 -3.69 20.53
CA VAL A 2 -10.03 -3.34 20.00
C VAL A 2 -10.19 -3.14 18.51
N ASP A 3 -9.81 -1.97 18.01
CA ASP A 3 -9.68 -1.73 16.57
C ASP A 3 -8.61 -2.68 16.02
N SER A 4 -9.04 -3.68 15.26
CA SER A 4 -8.17 -4.68 14.63
C SER A 4 -7.54 -4.21 13.31
N ASN A 5 -7.90 -3.01 12.83
CA ASN A 5 -7.43 -2.44 11.58
C ASN A 5 -6.01 -1.90 11.74
N LYS A 6 -5.12 -2.29 10.83
CA LYS A 6 -3.73 -1.86 10.81
C LYS A 6 -3.55 -0.69 9.85
N THR A 7 -2.50 0.10 10.08
CA THR A 7 -1.98 1.00 9.05
C THR A 7 -0.80 0.32 8.38
N VAL A 8 -0.82 0.26 7.05
CA VAL A 8 0.22 -0.34 6.21
C VAL A 8 0.87 0.77 5.38
N LEU A 9 2.18 0.90 5.51
CA LEU A 9 3.00 1.79 4.67
C LEU A 9 3.69 0.96 3.60
N VAL A 10 3.38 1.26 2.34
CA VAL A 10 4.01 0.64 1.17
C VAL A 10 5.00 1.65 0.59
N VAL A 11 6.27 1.27 0.53
CA VAL A 11 7.38 2.13 0.08
C VAL A 11 7.86 1.64 -1.27
N THR A 12 7.81 2.48 -2.29
CA THR A 12 8.23 2.12 -3.65
C THR A 12 9.11 3.19 -4.31
N PRO A 13 10.06 2.80 -5.18
CA PRO A 13 10.90 3.75 -5.92
C PRO A 13 10.09 4.71 -6.82
N HIS A 14 9.30 4.16 -7.75
CA HIS A 14 8.61 4.91 -8.79
C HIS A 14 7.09 4.73 -8.71
N PRO A 15 6.31 5.59 -9.41
CA PRO A 15 4.89 5.34 -9.62
C PRO A 15 4.71 4.13 -10.56
N ASP A 16 3.93 3.12 -10.15
CA ASP A 16 3.66 1.81 -10.80
C ASP A 16 4.23 0.58 -10.07
N ASP A 17 5.33 0.76 -9.34
CA ASP A 17 6.04 -0.31 -8.65
C ASP A 17 5.14 -1.03 -7.62
N ALA A 18 4.22 -0.29 -6.99
CA ALA A 18 3.30 -0.85 -6.00
C ALA A 18 2.27 -1.78 -6.65
N GLU A 19 1.75 -1.38 -7.82
CA GLU A 19 0.79 -2.12 -8.62
C GLU A 19 1.40 -3.42 -9.14
N GLY A 20 2.59 -3.33 -9.72
CA GLY A 20 3.31 -4.48 -10.29
C GLY A 20 3.90 -5.42 -9.24
N GLY A 21 4.45 -4.88 -8.15
CA GLY A 21 5.14 -5.66 -7.12
C GLY A 21 4.23 -6.24 -6.05
N ALA A 22 3.13 -5.54 -5.71
CA ALA A 22 2.30 -5.90 -4.55
C ALA A 22 0.80 -5.56 -4.70
N GLY A 23 0.31 -5.17 -5.89
CA GLY A 23 -1.05 -4.63 -6.06
C GLY A 23 -2.15 -5.54 -5.52
N GLY A 24 -2.07 -6.86 -5.79
CA GLY A 24 -3.03 -7.83 -5.27
C GLY A 24 -3.04 -7.93 -3.74
N THR A 25 -1.87 -7.86 -3.11
CA THR A 25 -1.73 -7.88 -1.64
C THR A 25 -2.28 -6.60 -1.02
N ILE A 26 -2.00 -5.45 -1.64
CA ILE A 26 -2.50 -4.14 -1.21
C ILE A 26 -4.03 -4.11 -1.24
N VAL A 27 -4.64 -4.57 -2.35
CA VAL A 27 -6.10 -4.66 -2.49
C VAL A 27 -6.71 -5.59 -1.44
N LYS A 28 -6.09 -6.75 -1.20
CA LYS A 28 -6.54 -7.67 -0.14
C LYS A 28 -6.58 -6.98 1.22
N TRP A 29 -5.50 -6.32 1.63
CA TRP A 29 -5.45 -5.64 2.92
C TRP A 29 -6.41 -4.45 3.01
N ALA A 30 -6.60 -3.71 1.92
CA ALA A 30 -7.60 -2.64 1.87
C ALA A 30 -9.03 -3.19 2.06
N ASN A 31 -9.37 -4.31 1.42
CA ASN A 31 -10.67 -4.97 1.58
C ASN A 31 -10.89 -5.55 2.99
N GLU A 32 -9.83 -5.88 3.71
CA GLU A 32 -9.87 -6.26 5.12
C GLU A 32 -10.07 -5.06 6.07
N GLY A 33 -10.14 -3.83 5.53
CA GLY A 33 -10.36 -2.61 6.30
C GLY A 33 -9.08 -1.93 6.82
N ASN A 34 -7.90 -2.40 6.39
CA ASN A 34 -6.65 -1.77 6.76
C ASN A 34 -6.48 -0.43 6.03
N LYS A 35 -5.86 0.55 6.70
CA LYS A 35 -5.49 1.83 6.08
C LYS A 35 -4.19 1.64 5.29
N ILE A 36 -4.23 1.88 3.99
CA ILE A 36 -3.06 1.81 3.12
C ILE A 36 -2.51 3.22 2.88
N VAL A 37 -1.19 3.38 2.98
CA VAL A 37 -0.46 4.60 2.62
C VAL A 37 0.65 4.21 1.63
N LEU A 38 0.68 4.87 0.47
CA LEU A 38 1.73 4.73 -0.54
C LEU A 38 2.75 5.86 -0.36
N LEU A 39 4.01 5.49 -0.12
CA LEU A 39 5.16 6.40 -0.17
C LEU A 39 5.92 6.08 -1.45
N VAL A 40 5.74 6.94 -2.44
CA VAL A 40 6.45 6.88 -3.71
C VAL A 40 7.64 7.83 -3.63
N CYS A 41 8.86 7.29 -3.80
CA CYS A 41 10.09 8.02 -3.53
C CYS A 41 10.42 9.05 -4.61
N THR A 42 10.09 8.76 -5.87
CA THR A 42 10.34 9.65 -7.01
C THR A 42 9.11 9.74 -7.90
N ASN A 43 9.12 10.66 -8.86
CA ASN A 43 8.10 10.77 -9.89
C ASN A 43 8.38 9.89 -11.13
N GLY A 44 9.52 9.19 -11.18
CA GLY A 44 9.88 8.35 -12.32
C GLY A 44 10.53 9.07 -13.51
N ASP A 45 10.97 10.32 -13.34
CA ASP A 45 11.73 11.07 -14.36
C ASP A 45 13.18 10.60 -14.53
#